data_AF-A0A3N0XUS5-F1
#
_entry.id   AF-A0A3N0XUS5-F1
#
_cell.length_a   1.000
_cell.length_b   1.000
_cell.length_c   1.000
_cell.angle_alpha   90.00
_cell.angle_beta   90.00
_cell.angle_gamma   90.00
#
_symmetry.space_group_name_H-M   'P 1'
#
loop_
_entity.id
_entity.type
_entity.pdbx_description
1 polymer ?
#
loop_
_entity_poly.entity_id
_entity_poly.type
_entity_poly.pdbx_seq_one_letter_code
_entity_poly.pdbx_strand_id
1 'polypeptide(L)'
;MKPNQQQIIETSKKVTKTASWSMSYSFTETFSVEVKAGIPGILEVSTGYSVTIGEESTYGLEQTDEITETLTTTVDVPPAKVVDVDITIGRATFDLPYTGTVKITCKNGSVLEYETEGTYKRVTLISK
;
A
#
# COMPACT_ATOMS: atom_id res chain seq x y z
N MET A 1 2.54 37.04 -31.11
CA MET A 1 2.83 35.68 -30.62
C MET A 1 1.58 35.22 -29.88
N LYS A 2 0.98 34.07 -30.24
CA LYS A 2 -0.16 33.55 -29.46
C LYS A 2 0.35 33.17 -28.06
N PRO A 3 -0.42 33.37 -26.97
CA PRO A 3 -0.01 33.00 -25.63
C PRO A 3 -0.11 31.47 -25.43
N ASN A 4 0.62 30.93 -24.44
CA ASN A 4 0.38 29.58 -23.95
C ASN A 4 -1.03 29.50 -23.35
N GLN A 5 -1.68 28.35 -23.52
CA GLN A 5 -2.94 28.04 -22.86
C GLN A 5 -2.66 27.11 -21.69
N GLN A 6 -3.29 27.36 -20.54
CA GLN A 6 -3.25 26.44 -19.39
C GLN A 6 -4.52 25.62 -19.32
N GLN A 7 -4.38 24.33 -19.05
CA GLN A 7 -5.49 23.41 -18.81
C GLN A 7 -5.28 22.74 -17.46
N ILE A 8 -6.30 22.77 -16.61
CA ILE A 8 -6.31 22.02 -15.35
C ILE A 8 -7.01 20.69 -15.62
N ILE A 9 -6.32 19.60 -15.32
CA ILE A 9 -6.85 18.25 -15.46
C ILE A 9 -7.00 17.69 -14.05
N GLU A 10 -8.23 17.28 -13.74
CA GLU A 10 -8.59 16.63 -12.49
C GLU A 10 -9.02 15.20 -12.79
N THR A 11 -8.50 14.23 -12.06
CA THR A 11 -8.84 12.82 -12.23
C THR A 11 -8.96 12.17 -10.87
N SER A 12 -9.92 11.25 -10.74
CA SER A 12 -10.06 10.42 -9.55
C SER A 12 -10.24 8.96 -9.93
N LYS A 13 -9.73 8.08 -9.08
CA LYS A 13 -9.89 6.63 -9.24
C LYS A 13 -10.13 5.99 -7.89
N LYS A 14 -11.28 5.32 -7.77
CA LYS A 14 -11.56 4.41 -6.66
C LYS A 14 -10.71 3.15 -6.80
N VAL A 15 -10.07 2.76 -5.71
CA VAL A 15 -9.09 1.67 -5.66
C VAL A 15 -9.14 0.96 -4.32
N THR A 16 -8.73 -0.30 -4.32
CA THR A 16 -8.72 -1.16 -3.15
C THR A 16 -7.29 -1.57 -2.83
N LYS A 17 -6.82 -1.23 -1.62
CA LYS A 17 -5.55 -1.68 -1.05
C LYS A 17 -5.85 -2.81 -0.09
N THR A 18 -5.01 -3.85 -0.07
CA THR A 18 -5.17 -4.99 0.84
C THR A 18 -3.85 -5.33 1.50
N ALA A 19 -3.91 -5.88 2.71
CA ALA A 19 -2.78 -6.49 3.40
C ALA A 19 -3.26 -7.72 4.15
N SER A 20 -2.53 -8.83 4.07
CA SER A 20 -2.81 -10.03 4.84
C SER A 20 -1.54 -10.78 5.24
N TRP A 21 -1.56 -11.33 6.46
CA TRP A 21 -0.52 -12.20 6.98
C TRP A 21 -1.13 -13.59 7.19
N SER A 22 -0.57 -14.60 6.53
CA SER A 22 -1.07 -15.96 6.70
C SER A 22 -0.78 -16.47 8.11
N MET A 23 -1.80 -16.98 8.80
CA MET A 23 -1.63 -17.62 10.10
C MET A 23 -2.46 -18.91 10.16
N SER A 24 -2.15 -19.81 11.10
CA SER A 24 -2.90 -21.06 11.22
C SER A 24 -4.37 -20.78 11.56
N TYR A 25 -5.26 -21.41 10.82
CA TYR A 25 -6.71 -21.19 10.92
C TYR A 25 -7.23 -21.40 12.36
N SER A 26 -6.78 -22.46 13.03
CA SER A 26 -7.16 -22.77 14.41
C SER A 26 -6.80 -21.65 15.39
N PHE A 27 -5.72 -20.91 15.13
CA PHE A 27 -5.30 -19.80 15.97
C PHE A 27 -6.18 -18.58 15.73
N THR A 28 -6.46 -18.25 14.47
CA THR A 28 -7.24 -17.06 14.09
C THR A 28 -8.73 -17.20 14.39
N GLU A 29 -9.26 -18.43 14.48
CA GLU A 29 -10.62 -18.67 15.02
C GLU A 29 -10.72 -18.42 16.53
N THR A 30 -9.63 -18.68 17.25
CA THR A 30 -9.61 -18.60 18.72
C THR A 30 -9.25 -17.21 19.23
N PHE A 31 -8.33 -16.53 18.53
CA PHE A 31 -7.76 -15.27 18.96
C PHE A 31 -7.99 -14.18 17.91
N SER A 32 -8.37 -12.99 18.39
CA SER A 32 -8.29 -11.76 17.59
C SER A 32 -6.82 -11.30 17.55
N VAL A 33 -6.21 -11.34 16.38
CA VAL A 33 -4.78 -11.06 16.21
C VAL A 33 -4.58 -9.63 15.72
N GLU A 34 -3.75 -8.88 16.43
CA GLU A 34 -3.23 -7.59 16.00
C GLU A 34 -1.79 -7.77 15.48
N VAL A 35 -1.50 -7.21 14.31
CA VAL A 35 -0.18 -7.23 13.70
C VAL A 35 0.49 -5.87 13.90
N LYS A 36 1.68 -5.87 14.48
CA LYS A 36 2.55 -4.68 14.55
C LYS A 36 3.72 -4.86 13.61
N ALA A 37 3.75 -4.09 12.53
CA ALA A 37 4.78 -4.22 11.50
C ALA A 37 4.89 -2.94 10.67
N GLY A 38 6.03 -2.75 10.02
CA GLY A 38 6.15 -1.84 8.87
C GLY A 38 5.58 -2.51 7.62
N ILE A 39 4.78 -1.78 6.84
CA ILE A 39 4.19 -2.31 5.60
C ILE A 39 5.08 -1.98 4.39
N PRO A 40 5.39 -2.95 3.50
CA PRO A 40 6.21 -2.70 2.31
C PRO A 40 5.47 -1.86 1.26
N GLY A 41 6.02 -0.70 0.90
CA GLY A 41 5.57 0.16 -0.19
C GLY A 41 6.46 0.06 -1.44
N ILE A 42 6.04 0.74 -2.51
CA ILE A 42 6.86 0.94 -3.71
C ILE A 42 7.07 2.43 -3.92
N LEU A 43 8.33 2.79 -4.21
CA LEU A 43 8.76 4.13 -4.59
C LEU A 43 9.33 4.11 -6.01
N GLU A 44 8.92 5.05 -6.85
CA GLU A 44 9.56 5.28 -8.16
C GLU A 44 10.88 6.03 -7.96
N VAL A 45 11.95 5.51 -8.54
CA VAL A 45 13.30 6.07 -8.53
C VAL A 45 13.79 6.20 -9.97
N SER A 46 14.86 6.97 -10.21
CA SER A 46 15.37 7.23 -11.57
C SER A 46 15.75 5.96 -12.34
N THR A 47 16.06 4.86 -11.64
CA THR A 47 16.41 3.56 -12.22
C THR A 47 15.24 2.56 -12.29
N GLY A 48 14.02 2.96 -11.91
CA GLY A 48 12.84 2.11 -11.90
C GLY A 48 12.05 2.18 -10.60
N TYR A 49 11.82 1.03 -9.94
CA TYR A 49 11.06 0.95 -8.70
C TYR A 49 11.90 0.34 -7.59
N SER A 50 11.76 0.89 -6.38
CA SER A 50 12.37 0.35 -5.16
C SER A 50 11.30 -0.02 -4.15
N VAL A 51 11.49 -1.15 -3.47
CA VAL A 51 10.68 -1.53 -2.31
C VAL A 51 11.22 -0.78 -1.09
N THR A 52 10.32 -0.23 -0.29
CA THR A 52 10.64 0.41 0.99
C THR A 52 9.74 -0.15 2.08
N ILE A 53 10.21 -0.20 3.32
CA ILE A 53 9.37 -0.57 4.47
C ILE A 53 8.90 0.72 5.14
N GLY A 54 7.58 0.86 5.31
CA GLY A 54 6.98 1.98 6.01
C GLY A 54 7.22 1.93 7.53
N GLU A 55 6.83 3.00 8.22
CA GLU A 55 6.84 3.04 9.68
C GLU A 55 5.98 1.92 10.28
N GLU A 56 6.39 1.45 11.46
CA GLU A 56 5.63 0.43 12.18
C GLU A 56 4.28 1.00 12.64
N SER A 57 3.22 0.25 12.39
CA SER A 57 1.90 0.55 12.92
C SER A 57 1.14 -0.73 13.27
N THR A 58 -0.06 -0.55 13.80
CA THR A 58 -0.97 -1.62 14.20
C THR A 58 -1.98 -1.89 13.09
N TYR A 59 -2.15 -3.15 12.72
CA TYR A 59 -3.05 -3.63 11.67
C TYR A 59 -3.83 -4.87 12.12
N GLY A 60 -4.93 -5.15 11.43
CA GLY A 60 -5.57 -6.46 11.51
C GLY A 60 -4.76 -7.52 10.74
N LEU A 61 -5.02 -8.80 11.02
CA LEU A 61 -4.42 -9.90 10.26
C LEU A 61 -4.80 -9.86 8.78
N GLU A 62 -6.01 -9.37 8.48
CA GLU A 62 -6.47 -9.03 7.15
C GLU A 62 -7.01 -7.61 7.17
N GLN A 63 -6.63 -6.82 6.16
CA GLN A 63 -7.08 -5.45 6.01
C GLN A 63 -7.42 -5.18 4.54
N THR A 64 -8.54 -4.49 4.34
CA THR A 64 -8.98 -4.01 3.04
C THR A 64 -9.41 -2.56 3.18
N ASP A 65 -8.71 -1.68 2.49
CA ASP A 65 -8.99 -0.26 2.47
C ASP A 65 -9.44 0.15 1.07
N GLU A 66 -10.67 0.66 0.98
CA GLU A 66 -11.17 1.26 -0.24
C GLU A 66 -10.96 2.77 -0.18
N ILE A 67 -10.15 3.30 -1.09
CA ILE A 67 -9.77 4.70 -1.11
C ILE A 67 -10.04 5.30 -2.49
N THR A 68 -10.17 6.62 -2.54
CA THR A 68 -10.24 7.36 -3.81
C THR A 68 -8.96 8.15 -3.96
N GLU A 69 -8.12 7.74 -4.92
CA GLU A 69 -6.91 8.47 -5.28
C GLU A 69 -7.29 9.61 -6.24
N THR A 70 -6.76 10.80 -6.01
CA THR A 70 -7.05 11.99 -6.81
C THR A 70 -5.76 12.64 -7.31
N LEU A 71 -5.76 13.09 -8.55
CA LEU A 71 -4.66 13.84 -9.16
C LEU A 71 -5.22 15.13 -9.79
N THR A 72 -4.58 16.24 -9.48
CA THR A 72 -4.80 17.53 -10.15
C THR A 72 -3.48 17.98 -10.75
N THR A 73 -3.46 18.22 -12.07
CA THR A 73 -2.26 18.69 -12.76
C THR A 73 -2.60 19.83 -13.71
N THR A 74 -1.69 20.79 -13.84
CA THR A 74 -1.80 21.91 -14.76
C THR A 74 -0.88 21.66 -15.95
N VAL A 75 -1.45 21.66 -17.15
CA VAL A 75 -0.74 21.40 -18.41
C VAL A 75 -0.68 22.69 -19.22
N ASP A 76 0.53 23.10 -19.56
CA ASP A 76 0.79 24.19 -20.50
C ASP A 76 0.75 23.68 -21.95
N VAL A 77 -0.13 24.26 -22.76
CA VAL A 77 -0.28 23.99 -24.19
C VAL A 77 0.35 25.14 -24.98
N PRO A 78 1.51 24.92 -25.63
CA PRO A 78 2.15 25.96 -26.43
C PRO A 78 1.34 26.32 -27.69
N PRO A 79 1.53 27.53 -28.23
CA PRO A 79 0.94 27.96 -29.49
C PRO A 79 1.15 26.96 -30.64
N ALA A 80 0.05 26.60 -31.31
CA ALA A 80 0.07 25.71 -32.47
C ALA A 80 0.69 24.32 -32.20
N LYS A 81 0.66 23.87 -30.93
CA LYS A 81 1.03 22.52 -30.51
C LYS A 81 -0.19 21.77 -29.97
N VAL A 82 -0.10 20.45 -30.06
CA VAL A 82 -1.01 19.51 -29.39
C VAL A 82 -0.20 18.86 -28.27
N VAL A 83 -0.82 18.73 -27.11
CA VAL A 83 -0.24 18.04 -25.94
C VAL A 83 -1.15 16.87 -25.62
N ASP A 84 -0.60 15.66 -25.68
CA ASP A 84 -1.26 14.45 -25.23
C ASP A 84 -0.90 14.20 -23.76
N VAL A 85 -1.89 13.86 -22.94
CA VAL A 85 -1.73 13.68 -21.50
C VAL A 85 -2.17 12.27 -21.11
N ASP A 86 -1.19 11.44 -20.74
CA ASP A 86 -1.42 10.08 -20.25
C ASP A 86 -1.35 10.04 -18.73
N ILE A 87 -2.49 9.80 -18.09
CA ILE A 87 -2.59 9.61 -16.63
C ILE A 87 -2.69 8.12 -16.35
N THR A 88 -1.73 7.58 -15.61
CA THR A 88 -1.65 6.16 -15.26
C THR A 88 -1.45 5.99 -13.75
N ILE A 89 -1.91 4.87 -13.23
CA ILE A 89 -1.68 4.47 -11.83
C ILE A 89 -1.06 3.08 -11.82
N GLY A 90 0.09 2.93 -11.18
CA GLY A 90 0.74 1.64 -11.03
C GLY A 90 0.01 0.81 -9.99
N ARG A 91 -0.10 -0.50 -10.21
CA ARG A 91 -0.60 -1.45 -9.20
C ARG A 91 0.47 -2.49 -8.92
N ALA A 92 0.81 -2.65 -7.66
CA ALA A 92 1.80 -3.60 -7.20
C ALA A 92 1.16 -4.66 -6.30
N THR A 93 1.62 -5.91 -6.46
CA THR A 93 1.22 -7.02 -5.61
C THR A 93 2.46 -7.61 -4.96
N PHE A 94 2.44 -7.72 -3.64
CA PHE A 94 3.46 -8.41 -2.86
C PHE A 94 2.97 -9.81 -2.54
N ASP A 95 3.85 -10.79 -2.70
CA ASP A 95 3.70 -12.17 -2.27
C ASP A 95 5.07 -12.60 -1.73
N LEU A 96 5.28 -12.38 -0.43
CA LEU A 96 6.59 -12.47 0.21
C LEU A 96 6.52 -13.36 1.45
N PRO A 97 7.55 -14.16 1.75
CA PRO A 97 7.66 -14.81 3.05
C PRO A 97 7.86 -13.75 4.15
N TYR A 98 7.30 -14.00 5.33
CA TYR A 98 7.55 -13.20 6.53
C TYR A 98 7.95 -14.09 7.70
N THR A 99 8.70 -13.53 8.63
CA THR A 99 8.95 -14.06 9.97
C THR A 99 8.48 -13.05 11.00
N GLY A 100 8.02 -13.52 12.15
CA GLY A 100 7.63 -12.64 13.25
C GLY A 100 7.46 -13.40 14.57
N THR A 101 7.21 -12.66 15.64
CA THR A 101 7.01 -13.23 16.97
C THR A 101 5.55 -13.08 17.38
N VAL A 102 4.90 -14.19 17.70
CA VAL A 102 3.56 -14.17 18.31
C VAL A 102 3.73 -13.93 19.80
N LYS A 103 3.03 -12.93 20.35
CA LYS A 103 3.01 -12.61 21.78
C LYS A 103 1.59 -12.66 22.34
N ILE A 104 1.32 -13.61 23.21
CA ILE A 104 0.04 -13.78 23.89
C ILE A 104 0.19 -13.33 25.33
N THR A 105 -0.58 -12.33 25.74
CA THR A 105 -0.60 -11.86 27.14
C THR A 105 -1.92 -12.28 27.79
N CYS A 106 -1.82 -13.13 28.82
CA CYS A 106 -2.97 -13.61 29.57
C CYS A 106 -3.47 -12.55 30.57
N LYS A 107 -4.73 -12.68 31.02
CA LYS A 107 -5.34 -11.77 32.00
C LYS A 107 -4.58 -11.68 33.33
N ASN A 108 -3.88 -12.74 33.71
CA ASN A 108 -3.03 -12.79 34.91
C ASN A 108 -1.63 -12.18 34.70
N GLY A 109 -1.35 -11.61 33.52
CA GLY A 109 -0.06 -11.02 33.16
C GLY A 109 0.99 -12.02 32.66
N SER A 110 0.72 -13.32 32.63
CA SER A 110 1.66 -14.29 32.04
C SER A 110 1.74 -14.12 30.53
N VAL A 111 2.93 -14.29 29.96
CA VAL A 111 3.17 -14.13 28.52
C VAL A 111 3.64 -15.45 27.92
N LEU A 112 3.07 -15.80 26.77
CA LEU A 112 3.55 -16.87 25.89
C LEU A 112 4.03 -16.25 24.59
N GLU A 113 5.29 -16.50 24.23
CA GLU A 113 5.93 -15.99 23.02
C GLU A 113 6.55 -17.12 22.21
N TYR A 114 6.39 -17.08 20.89
CA TYR A 114 7.04 -18.01 19.96
C TYR A 114 7.20 -17.40 18.56
N GLU A 115 8.19 -17.87 17.83
CA GLU A 115 8.44 -17.47 16.44
C GLU A 115 7.41 -18.11 15.49
N THR A 116 7.02 -17.35 14.47
CA THR A 116 6.14 -17.79 13.39
C THR A 116 6.70 -17.35 12.06
N GLU A 117 6.40 -18.12 11.02
CA GLU A 117 6.64 -17.76 9.63
C GLU A 117 5.34 -17.88 8.84
N GLY A 118 5.29 -17.24 7.68
CA GLY A 118 4.15 -17.30 6.81
C GLY A 118 4.37 -16.53 5.52
N THR A 119 3.28 -16.27 4.82
CA THR A 119 3.24 -15.48 3.59
C THR A 119 2.47 -14.19 3.83
N TYR A 120 3.11 -13.08 3.49
CA TYR A 120 2.50 -11.76 3.45
C TYR A 120 2.02 -11.47 2.04
N LYS A 121 0.76 -11.08 1.90
CA LYS A 121 0.19 -10.62 0.63
C LYS A 121 -0.31 -9.20 0.75
N ARG A 122 -0.01 -8.39 -0.26
CA ARG A 122 -0.51 -7.01 -0.33
C ARG A 122 -0.83 -6.61 -1.75
N VAL A 123 -1.91 -5.87 -1.92
CA VAL A 123 -2.14 -5.06 -3.11
C VAL A 123 -1.98 -3.59 -2.73
N THR A 124 -1.09 -2.90 -3.42
CA THR A 124 -0.90 -1.45 -3.27
C THR A 124 -0.83 -0.76 -4.63
N LEU A 125 -0.76 0.56 -4.60
CA LEU A 125 -0.64 1.40 -5.78
C LEU A 125 0.67 2.19 -5.74
N ILE A 126 1.11 2.56 -6.92
CA ILE A 126 2.25 3.42 -7.16
C ILE A 126 1.66 4.73 -7.67
N SER A 127 1.59 5.72 -6.79
CA SER A 127 1.25 7.10 -7.17
C SER A 127 2.50 7.78 -7.71
N LYS A 128 2.38 8.39 -8.89
CA LYS A 128 3.39 9.30 -9.46
C LYS A 128 3.26 10.70 -8.87
#